data_AF-A0A7Y3XFX7-F1
#
_entry.id   AF-A0A7Y3XFX7-F1
#
_cell.length_a   1.000
_cell.length_b   1.000
_cell.length_c   1.000
_cell.angle_alpha   90.00
_cell.angle_beta   90.00
_cell.angle_gamma   90.00
#
_symmetry.space_group_name_H-M   'P 1'
#
loop_
_entity.id
_entity.type
_entity.pdbx_description
1 polymer ?
#
loop_
_entity_poly.entity_id
_entity_poly.type
_entity_poly.pdbx_seq_one_letter_code
_entity_poly.pdbx_strand_id
1 'polypeptide(L)'
;MNRFTFPDWGLFAGLFHTLLPDFMLAFTFFTALIYAVLGKRFDRGRTAAAMAIALGLALSTGLVWWESQHGYSIRDLGPVAIIFAVIMLALVLFQAIRHQGGSFAGVAIALAICLLILWVLGLGLPAPAETVGSVFLLALVFGIIAFLIHHHRYCPPETFAEHSWSHRLPIPDRTVAQTPARAEQRSMYSDIKEIDTDRRLGRRLWRDLKILRRSSEFLSRSDPPDTERVDFVRQIRRLLPAEGWLTDRLAQLRAKAYRIRKGHVAKLEETKTLCEQLPSSARKRASQDLRAAYREMVGIDQRLERLDRSVAEFEKRIRLLTAEAERAARQYEYQKVEDLLKRAERLQKHNAHLLKIIERTEEKLTRAARKVALQAQEVSRA
;
A
#
# COMPACT_ATOMS: atom_id res chain seq x y z
N MET A 1 -21.41 -59.60 -32.25
CA MET A 1 -21.68 -58.37 -33.03
C MET A 1 -22.66 -57.51 -32.25
N ASN A 2 -22.17 -56.55 -31.46
CA ASN A 2 -23.01 -55.58 -30.77
C ASN A 2 -23.19 -54.37 -31.69
N ARG A 3 -24.43 -54.04 -32.07
CA ARG A 3 -24.76 -52.80 -32.77
C ARG A 3 -24.56 -51.64 -31.80
N PHE A 4 -23.54 -50.82 -32.02
CA PHE A 4 -23.47 -49.47 -31.46
C PHE A 4 -24.60 -48.65 -32.08
N THR A 5 -25.71 -48.52 -31.37
CA THR A 5 -26.73 -47.52 -31.70
C THR A 5 -26.17 -46.15 -31.39
N PHE A 6 -26.03 -45.31 -32.43
CA PHE A 6 -25.66 -43.91 -32.25
C PHE A 6 -26.69 -43.20 -31.36
N PRO A 7 -26.26 -42.38 -30.39
CA PRO A 7 -27.17 -41.62 -29.55
C PRO A 7 -28.01 -40.65 -30.40
N ASP A 8 -29.27 -40.54 -30.03
CA ASP A 8 -30.30 -39.80 -30.75
C ASP A 8 -29.97 -38.29 -30.76
N TRP A 9 -29.45 -37.78 -31.89
CA TRP A 9 -29.04 -36.39 -32.06
C TRP A 9 -30.19 -35.38 -31.85
N GLY A 10 -31.44 -35.82 -31.98
CA GLY A 10 -32.63 -34.99 -31.75
C GLY A 10 -32.80 -34.54 -30.30
N LEU A 11 -32.45 -35.40 -29.32
CA LEU A 11 -32.48 -35.02 -27.89
C LEU A 11 -31.39 -33.98 -27.57
N PHE A 12 -30.24 -34.10 -28.22
CA PHE A 12 -29.13 -33.15 -28.08
C PHE A 12 -29.48 -31.76 -28.65
N ALA A 13 -30.12 -31.71 -29.83
CA ALA A 13 -30.56 -30.46 -30.43
C ALA A 13 -31.61 -29.73 -29.56
N GLY A 14 -32.53 -30.49 -28.94
CA GLY A 14 -33.52 -29.93 -28.00
C GLY A 14 -32.87 -29.33 -26.75
N LEU A 15 -31.91 -30.05 -26.13
CA LEU A 15 -31.16 -29.57 -24.97
C LEU A 15 -30.36 -28.30 -25.29
N PHE A 16 -29.77 -28.21 -26.49
CA PHE A 16 -29.02 -27.03 -26.91
C PHE A 16 -29.91 -25.80 -27.12
N HIS A 17 -31.16 -25.96 -27.57
CA HIS A 17 -32.04 -24.81 -27.79
C HIS A 17 -32.58 -24.19 -26.51
N THR A 18 -32.76 -24.96 -25.44
CA THR A 18 -33.28 -24.48 -24.16
C THR A 18 -32.20 -24.13 -23.15
N LEU A 19 -31.12 -24.92 -23.05
CA LEU A 19 -30.10 -24.74 -21.99
C LEU A 19 -28.95 -23.79 -22.38
N LEU A 20 -28.69 -23.61 -23.67
CA LEU A 20 -27.57 -22.78 -24.13
C LEU A 20 -27.73 -21.29 -23.73
N PRO A 21 -28.90 -20.65 -23.85
CA PRO A 21 -29.08 -19.26 -23.41
C PRO A 21 -28.81 -19.09 -21.91
N ASP A 22 -29.34 -20.00 -21.09
CA ASP A 22 -29.22 -19.95 -19.63
C ASP A 22 -27.78 -20.23 -19.18
N PHE A 23 -27.10 -21.17 -19.85
CA PHE A 23 -25.67 -21.41 -19.67
C PHE A 23 -24.84 -20.17 -20.00
N MET A 24 -25.08 -19.52 -21.15
CA MET A 24 -24.33 -18.35 -21.59
C MET A 24 -24.53 -17.17 -20.63
N LEU A 25 -25.75 -16.99 -20.12
CA LEU A 25 -26.07 -15.94 -19.15
C LEU A 25 -25.37 -16.21 -17.81
N ALA A 26 -25.45 -17.42 -17.28
CA ALA A 26 -24.75 -17.82 -16.06
C ALA A 26 -23.23 -17.71 -16.22
N PHE A 27 -22.69 -18.15 -17.36
CA PHE A 27 -21.26 -18.13 -17.66
C PHE A 27 -20.71 -16.70 -17.71
N THR A 28 -21.38 -15.81 -18.45
CA THR A 28 -20.97 -14.40 -18.55
C THR A 28 -21.06 -13.70 -17.20
N PHE A 29 -22.12 -13.95 -16.44
CA PHE A 29 -22.31 -13.41 -15.09
C PHE A 29 -21.22 -13.84 -14.12
N PHE A 30 -20.99 -15.15 -13.96
CA PHE A 30 -19.97 -15.67 -13.05
C PHE A 30 -18.56 -15.27 -13.47
N THR A 31 -18.27 -15.29 -14.77
CA THR A 31 -16.97 -14.84 -15.29
C THR A 31 -16.72 -13.37 -14.96
N ALA A 32 -17.70 -12.48 -15.18
CA ALA A 32 -17.58 -11.06 -14.88
C ALA A 32 -17.40 -10.81 -13.37
N LEU A 33 -18.17 -11.52 -12.53
CA LEU A 33 -18.08 -11.44 -11.08
C LEU A 33 -16.71 -11.89 -10.57
N ILE A 34 -16.25 -13.06 -10.99
CA ILE A 34 -14.97 -13.63 -10.58
C ILE A 34 -13.83 -12.76 -11.09
N TYR A 35 -13.93 -12.23 -12.32
CA TYR A 35 -12.94 -11.31 -12.87
C TYR A 35 -12.87 -10.00 -12.09
N ALA A 36 -14.01 -9.44 -11.66
CA ALA A 36 -14.04 -8.24 -10.82
C ALA A 36 -13.35 -8.47 -9.46
N VAL A 37 -13.52 -9.65 -8.87
CA VAL A 37 -12.90 -10.02 -7.60
C VAL A 37 -11.40 -10.33 -7.76
N LEU A 38 -11.00 -11.15 -8.74
CA LEU A 38 -9.60 -11.59 -8.93
C LEU A 38 -8.73 -10.56 -9.65
N GLY A 39 -9.30 -9.78 -10.56
CA GLY A 39 -8.57 -8.77 -11.34
C GLY A 39 -7.83 -7.75 -10.47
N LYS A 40 -8.31 -7.55 -9.23
CA LYS A 40 -7.68 -6.68 -8.23
C LYS A 40 -6.57 -7.37 -7.41
N ARG A 41 -6.59 -8.69 -7.25
CA ARG A 41 -5.57 -9.43 -6.50
C ARG A 41 -4.32 -9.75 -7.33
N PHE A 42 -4.49 -9.83 -8.65
CA PHE A 42 -3.45 -10.27 -9.59
C PHE A 42 -3.01 -9.16 -10.57
N ASP A 43 -3.09 -7.89 -10.17
CA ASP A 43 -2.63 -6.71 -10.94
C ASP A 43 -2.96 -6.79 -12.44
N ARG A 44 -4.25 -7.04 -12.77
CA ARG A 44 -4.79 -7.09 -14.14
C ARG A 44 -4.00 -7.97 -15.13
N GLY A 45 -3.29 -8.98 -14.64
CA GLY A 45 -2.56 -9.92 -15.50
C GLY A 45 -3.48 -10.81 -16.32
N ARG A 46 -3.00 -11.29 -17.48
CA ARG A 46 -3.68 -12.29 -18.33
C ARG A 46 -4.12 -13.54 -17.56
N THR A 47 -3.44 -13.84 -16.45
CA THR A 47 -3.76 -14.93 -15.51
C THR A 47 -5.10 -14.75 -14.79
N ALA A 48 -5.48 -13.52 -14.44
CA ALA A 48 -6.77 -13.26 -13.77
C ALA A 48 -7.95 -13.51 -14.71
N ALA A 49 -7.81 -13.17 -15.98
CA ALA A 49 -8.82 -13.43 -17.00
C ALA A 49 -9.01 -14.94 -17.22
N ALA A 50 -7.90 -15.69 -17.36
CA ALA A 50 -7.95 -17.14 -17.54
C ALA A 50 -8.61 -17.86 -16.35
N MET A 51 -8.26 -17.47 -15.12
CA MET A 51 -8.89 -18.05 -13.91
C MET A 51 -10.37 -17.68 -13.80
N ALA A 52 -10.76 -16.46 -14.16
CA ALA A 52 -12.15 -16.04 -14.14
C ALA A 52 -13.01 -16.82 -15.14
N ILE A 53 -12.49 -17.05 -16.35
CA ILE A 53 -13.15 -17.87 -17.38
C ILE A 53 -13.29 -19.31 -16.90
N ALA A 54 -12.22 -19.91 -16.37
CA ALA A 54 -12.25 -21.30 -15.91
C ALA A 54 -13.25 -21.52 -14.76
N LEU A 55 -13.25 -20.62 -13.77
CA LEU A 55 -14.19 -20.68 -12.65
C LEU A 55 -15.62 -20.34 -13.07
N GLY A 56 -15.80 -19.37 -13.98
CA GLY A 56 -17.09 -19.03 -14.55
C GLY A 56 -17.74 -20.20 -15.28
N LEU A 57 -16.93 -20.94 -16.05
CA LEU A 57 -17.35 -22.14 -16.78
C LEU A 57 -17.73 -23.27 -15.81
N ALA A 58 -16.90 -23.54 -14.80
CA ALA A 58 -17.18 -24.57 -13.80
C ALA A 58 -18.49 -24.30 -13.04
N LEU A 59 -18.74 -23.04 -12.67
CA LEU A 59 -19.96 -22.65 -11.97
C LEU A 59 -21.19 -22.68 -12.88
N SER A 60 -21.09 -22.23 -14.13
CA SER A 60 -22.21 -22.29 -15.07
C SER A 60 -22.58 -23.73 -15.44
N THR A 61 -21.60 -24.61 -15.62
CA THR A 61 -21.86 -26.04 -15.84
C THR A 61 -22.49 -26.69 -14.62
N GLY A 62 -22.03 -26.36 -13.40
CA GLY A 62 -22.64 -26.86 -12.17
C GLY A 62 -24.08 -26.40 -11.98
N LEU A 63 -24.39 -25.16 -12.36
CA LEU A 63 -25.74 -24.61 -12.30
C LEU A 63 -26.69 -25.31 -13.28
N VAL A 64 -26.27 -25.48 -14.54
CA VAL A 64 -27.05 -26.17 -15.58
C VAL A 64 -27.26 -27.64 -15.22
N TRP A 65 -26.24 -28.29 -14.65
CA TRP A 65 -26.38 -29.67 -14.17
C TRP A 65 -27.36 -29.79 -13.01
N TRP A 66 -27.34 -28.83 -12.08
CA TRP A 66 -28.29 -28.78 -10.97
C TRP A 66 -29.73 -28.56 -11.44
N GLU A 67 -29.94 -27.64 -12.39
CA GLU A 67 -31.23 -27.36 -13.04
C GLU A 67 -31.78 -28.61 -13.73
N SER A 68 -30.93 -29.35 -14.45
CA SER A 68 -31.30 -30.62 -15.08
C SER A 68 -31.75 -31.70 -14.09
N GLN A 69 -31.24 -31.71 -12.85
CA GLN A 69 -31.59 -32.71 -11.84
C GLN A 69 -32.87 -32.37 -11.08
N HIS A 70 -33.16 -31.09 -10.88
CA HIS A 70 -34.28 -30.65 -10.04
C HIS A 70 -35.49 -30.17 -10.84
N GLY A 71 -35.37 -30.02 -12.17
CA GLY A 71 -36.47 -29.65 -13.05
C GLY A 71 -36.97 -28.21 -12.87
N TYR A 72 -36.26 -27.39 -12.10
CA TYR A 72 -36.57 -25.96 -11.92
C TYR A 72 -35.79 -25.16 -12.94
N SER A 73 -36.47 -24.55 -13.91
CA SER A 73 -35.80 -23.62 -14.80
C SER A 73 -35.49 -22.30 -14.07
N ILE A 74 -34.45 -21.57 -14.47
CA ILE A 74 -34.22 -20.19 -14.01
C ILE A 74 -35.45 -19.31 -14.24
N ARG A 75 -36.26 -19.63 -15.26
CA ARG A 75 -37.56 -19.00 -15.51
C ARG A 75 -38.60 -19.28 -14.42
N ASP A 76 -38.55 -20.45 -13.80
CA ASP A 76 -39.47 -20.88 -12.74
C ASP A 76 -39.04 -20.41 -11.36
N LEU A 77 -37.79 -19.93 -11.20
CA LEU A 77 -37.35 -19.30 -9.94
C LEU A 77 -38.14 -18.03 -9.61
N GLY A 78 -38.83 -17.43 -10.59
CA GLY A 78 -39.76 -16.32 -10.38
C GLY A 78 -39.20 -15.22 -9.46
N PRO A 79 -39.93 -14.80 -8.42
CA PRO A 79 -39.48 -13.82 -7.43
C PRO A 79 -38.13 -14.12 -6.74
N VAL A 80 -37.76 -15.40 -6.62
CA VAL A 80 -36.56 -15.82 -5.88
C VAL A 80 -35.28 -15.47 -6.65
N ALA A 81 -35.29 -15.61 -7.98
CA ALA A 81 -34.16 -15.18 -8.82
C ALA A 81 -33.88 -13.68 -8.69
N ILE A 82 -34.94 -12.88 -8.58
CA ILE A 82 -34.85 -11.43 -8.40
C ILE A 82 -34.19 -11.12 -7.05
N ILE A 83 -34.58 -11.81 -5.97
CA ILE A 83 -33.96 -11.65 -4.64
C ILE A 83 -32.46 -12.00 -4.70
N PHE A 84 -32.11 -13.10 -5.36
CA PHE A 84 -30.71 -13.51 -5.49
C PHE A 84 -29.87 -12.50 -6.30
N ALA A 85 -30.43 -11.97 -7.39
CA ALA A 85 -29.80 -10.92 -8.20
C ALA A 85 -29.58 -9.64 -7.40
N VAL A 86 -30.57 -9.23 -6.57
CA VAL A 86 -30.47 -8.05 -5.70
C VAL A 86 -29.40 -8.24 -4.62
N ILE A 87 -29.30 -9.42 -4.00
CA ILE A 87 -28.25 -9.74 -3.03
C ILE A 87 -26.86 -9.72 -3.68
N MET A 88 -26.72 -10.29 -4.87
CA MET A 88 -25.49 -10.25 -5.66
C MET A 88 -25.08 -8.79 -5.97
N LEU A 89 -26.01 -7.97 -6.45
CA LEU A 89 -25.77 -6.56 -6.72
C LEU A 89 -25.34 -5.80 -5.44
N ALA A 90 -25.97 -6.10 -4.30
CA ALA A 90 -25.59 -5.56 -2.99
C ALA A 90 -24.13 -5.85 -2.65
N LEU A 91 -23.70 -7.11 -2.83
CA LEU A 91 -22.35 -7.54 -2.53
C LEU A 91 -21.32 -6.90 -3.45
N VAL A 92 -21.62 -6.75 -4.74
CA VAL A 92 -20.76 -6.07 -5.72
C VAL A 92 -20.62 -4.59 -5.38
N LEU A 93 -21.74 -3.90 -5.10
CA LEU A 93 -21.73 -2.48 -4.69
C LEU A 93 -20.96 -2.30 -3.37
N PHE A 94 -21.17 -3.19 -2.40
CA PHE A 94 -20.44 -3.17 -1.14
C PHE A 94 -18.93 -3.32 -1.35
N GLN A 95 -18.49 -4.27 -2.16
CA GLN A 95 -17.08 -4.45 -2.48
C GLN A 95 -16.51 -3.22 -3.21
N ALA A 96 -17.26 -2.63 -4.15
CA ALA A 96 -16.84 -1.42 -4.87
C ALA A 96 -16.61 -0.24 -3.92
N ILE A 97 -17.52 -0.03 -2.95
CA ILE A 97 -17.41 1.06 -1.96
C ILE A 97 -16.28 0.79 -0.95
N ARG A 98 -16.17 -0.43 -0.43
CA ARG A 98 -15.09 -0.84 0.48
C ARG A 98 -13.72 -0.64 -0.19
N HIS A 99 -13.64 -0.85 -1.49
CA HIS A 99 -12.43 -0.71 -2.27
C HIS A 99 -11.94 0.73 -2.48
N GLN A 100 -12.79 1.74 -2.30
CA GLN A 100 -12.41 3.16 -2.31
C GLN A 100 -12.01 3.68 -0.91
N GLY A 101 -11.89 2.80 0.09
CA GLY A 101 -11.64 3.19 1.48
C GLY A 101 -12.91 3.51 2.27
N GLY A 102 -14.08 3.12 1.75
CA GLY A 102 -15.36 3.30 2.42
C GLY A 102 -15.46 2.51 3.73
N SER A 103 -15.87 3.21 4.79
CA SER A 103 -16.30 2.66 6.08
C SER A 103 -17.54 1.76 5.93
N PHE A 104 -17.97 1.10 7.03
CA PHE A 104 -19.25 0.40 7.18
C PHE A 104 -20.47 1.18 6.63
N ALA A 105 -20.37 2.51 6.47
CA ALA A 105 -21.35 3.35 5.77
C ALA A 105 -21.73 2.84 4.36
N GLY A 106 -20.78 2.23 3.63
CA GLY A 106 -21.05 1.66 2.31
C GLY A 106 -22.01 0.45 2.33
N VAL A 107 -22.02 -0.30 3.44
CA VAL A 107 -22.96 -1.42 3.65
C VAL A 107 -24.39 -0.89 3.74
N ALA A 108 -24.60 0.18 4.52
CA ALA A 108 -25.91 0.78 4.74
C ALA A 108 -26.50 1.36 3.45
N ILE A 109 -25.67 2.04 2.64
CA ILE A 109 -26.09 2.58 1.34
C ILE A 109 -26.44 1.47 0.35
N ALA A 110 -25.60 0.42 0.26
CA ALA A 110 -25.87 -0.71 -0.61
C ALA A 110 -27.16 -1.46 -0.20
N LEU A 111 -27.38 -1.66 1.11
CA LEU A 111 -28.61 -2.26 1.63
C LEU A 111 -29.85 -1.40 1.33
N ALA A 112 -29.75 -0.08 1.50
CA ALA A 112 -30.85 0.84 1.19
C ALA A 112 -31.22 0.77 -0.30
N ILE A 113 -30.24 0.81 -1.19
CA ILE A 113 -30.47 0.69 -2.64
C ILE A 113 -31.14 -0.65 -2.99
N CYS A 114 -30.68 -1.75 -2.38
CA CYS A 114 -31.28 -3.07 -2.59
C CYS A 114 -32.74 -3.15 -2.10
N LEU A 115 -33.05 -2.57 -0.95
CA LEU A 115 -34.42 -2.47 -0.44
C LEU A 115 -35.32 -1.62 -1.35
N LEU A 116 -34.80 -0.51 -1.88
CA LEU A 116 -35.53 0.33 -2.83
C LEU A 116 -35.86 -0.41 -4.13
N ILE A 117 -34.89 -1.14 -4.68
CA ILE A 117 -35.10 -1.97 -5.87
C ILE A 117 -36.18 -3.02 -5.61
N LEU A 118 -36.11 -3.71 -4.47
CA LEU A 118 -37.10 -4.73 -4.08
C LEU A 118 -38.52 -4.15 -3.99
N TRP A 119 -38.65 -2.93 -3.45
CA TRP A 119 -39.92 -2.22 -3.35
C TRP A 119 -40.46 -1.79 -4.73
N VAL A 120 -39.62 -1.22 -5.60
CA VAL A 120 -40.01 -0.82 -6.97
C VAL A 120 -40.47 -2.02 -7.81
N LEU A 121 -39.88 -3.19 -7.58
CA LEU A 121 -40.27 -4.44 -8.25
C LEU A 121 -41.61 -5.02 -7.77
N GLY A 122 -42.29 -4.39 -6.80
CA GLY A 122 -43.59 -4.83 -6.32
C GLY A 122 -43.54 -6.16 -5.56
N LEU A 123 -42.35 -6.58 -5.12
CA LEU A 123 -42.17 -7.73 -4.25
C LEU A 123 -42.68 -7.35 -2.86
N GLY A 124 -43.98 -7.54 -2.66
CA GLY A 124 -44.70 -7.16 -1.45
C GLY A 124 -44.03 -7.74 -0.22
N LEU A 125 -43.25 -6.92 0.48
CA LEU A 125 -42.90 -7.19 1.86
C LEU A 125 -44.23 -7.23 2.65
N PRO A 126 -44.48 -8.24 3.50
CA PRO A 126 -45.68 -8.33 4.33
C PRO A 126 -45.63 -7.31 5.48
N ALA A 127 -45.37 -6.05 5.13
CA ALA A 127 -45.24 -4.93 6.03
C ALA A 127 -46.10 -3.78 5.47
N PRO A 128 -46.83 -3.05 6.33
CA PRO A 128 -47.61 -1.90 5.89
C PRO A 128 -46.69 -0.87 5.23
N ALA A 129 -47.12 -0.31 4.10
CA ALA A 129 -46.30 0.57 3.25
C ALA A 129 -45.64 1.73 4.02
N GLU A 130 -46.30 2.22 5.07
CA GLU A 130 -45.82 3.28 5.97
C GLU A 130 -44.56 2.86 6.77
N THR A 131 -44.45 1.59 7.17
CA THR A 131 -43.28 1.08 7.90
C THR A 131 -42.07 0.89 6.99
N VAL A 132 -42.29 0.49 5.73
CA VAL A 132 -41.19 0.31 4.77
C VAL A 132 -40.57 1.66 4.39
N GLY A 133 -41.42 2.67 4.16
CA GLY A 133 -40.95 4.03 3.84
C GLY A 133 -40.12 4.67 4.96
N SER A 134 -40.56 4.49 6.22
CA SER A 134 -39.84 5.05 7.38
C SER A 134 -38.49 4.36 7.64
N VAL A 135 -38.42 3.03 7.52
CA VAL A 135 -37.16 2.28 7.65
C VAL A 135 -36.17 2.66 6.53
N PHE A 136 -36.67 2.86 5.31
CA PHE A 136 -35.85 3.30 4.18
C PHE A 136 -35.27 4.71 4.41
N LEU A 137 -36.12 5.66 4.81
CA LEU A 137 -35.70 7.03 5.12
C LEU A 137 -34.62 7.02 6.22
N LEU A 138 -34.83 6.24 7.29
CA LEU A 138 -33.90 6.13 8.40
C LEU A 138 -32.53 5.58 7.94
N ALA A 139 -32.53 4.51 7.14
CA ALA A 139 -31.31 3.90 6.61
C ALA A 139 -30.54 4.87 5.69
N LEU A 140 -31.25 5.65 4.86
CA LEU A 140 -30.66 6.65 3.98
C LEU A 140 -30.04 7.80 4.77
N VAL A 141 -30.73 8.32 5.79
CA VAL A 141 -30.23 9.38 6.67
C VAL A 141 -28.99 8.91 7.43
N PHE A 142 -29.00 7.71 8.02
CA PHE A 142 -27.82 7.14 8.68
C PHE A 142 -26.65 6.93 7.70
N GLY A 143 -26.94 6.46 6.48
CA GLY A 143 -25.95 6.31 5.42
C GLY A 143 -25.27 7.63 5.04
N ILE A 144 -26.06 8.70 4.87
CA ILE A 144 -25.56 10.05 4.57
C ILE A 144 -24.76 10.62 5.74
N ILE A 145 -25.26 10.52 6.99
CA ILE A 145 -24.54 11.01 8.17
C ILE A 145 -23.20 10.27 8.32
N ALA A 146 -23.20 8.94 8.20
CA ALA A 146 -21.99 8.14 8.28
C ALA A 146 -21.00 8.48 7.14
N PHE A 147 -21.52 8.74 5.93
CA PHE A 147 -20.72 9.21 4.81
C PHE A 147 -20.09 10.59 5.07
N LEU A 148 -20.86 11.56 5.57
CA LEU A 148 -20.39 12.92 5.88
C LEU A 148 -19.34 12.93 7.01
N ILE A 149 -19.57 12.17 8.09
CA ILE A 149 -18.59 12.04 9.20
C ILE A 149 -17.29 11.41 8.69
N HIS A 150 -17.37 10.42 7.79
CA HIS A 150 -16.20 9.76 7.24
C HIS A 150 -15.45 10.66 6.26
N HIS A 151 -16.16 11.42 5.42
CA HIS A 151 -15.55 12.36 4.48
C HIS A 151 -14.78 13.48 5.21
N HIS A 152 -15.27 13.92 6.37
CA HIS A 152 -14.56 14.87 7.23
C HIS A 152 -13.28 14.32 7.86
N ARG A 153 -13.18 13.00 8.08
CA ARG A 153 -11.97 12.36 8.62
C ARG A 153 -10.94 11.99 7.55
N TYR A 154 -11.32 12.02 6.26
CA TYR A 154 -10.44 11.76 5.11
C TYR A 154 -9.94 13.02 4.42
N CYS A 155 -10.35 14.22 4.84
CA CYS A 155 -9.46 15.36 4.72
C CYS A 155 -8.30 15.12 5.70
N PRO A 156 -7.06 14.84 5.25
CA PRO A 156 -5.93 15.07 6.13
C PRO A 156 -6.06 16.51 6.61
N PRO A 157 -5.85 16.81 7.90
CA PRO A 157 -5.84 18.18 8.37
C PRO A 157 -4.61 18.86 7.77
N GLU A 158 -4.71 19.31 6.51
CA GLU A 158 -3.65 20.05 5.82
C GLU A 158 -3.78 21.56 5.99
N THR A 159 -4.74 22.10 6.75
CA THR A 159 -4.88 23.56 6.88
C THR A 159 -5.37 24.09 8.24
N PHE A 160 -5.31 23.32 9.34
CA PHE A 160 -5.68 23.85 10.67
C PHE A 160 -4.83 23.30 11.82
N ALA A 161 -3.51 23.41 11.70
CA ALA A 161 -2.60 23.22 12.83
C ALA A 161 -1.35 24.10 12.67
N GLU A 162 -1.55 25.38 12.36
CA GLU A 162 -0.44 26.36 12.31
C GLU A 162 -0.39 27.29 13.52
N HIS A 163 -1.26 27.21 14.55
CA HIS A 163 -1.28 28.28 15.58
C HIS A 163 -1.54 27.98 17.07
N SER A 164 -1.54 26.74 17.60
CA SER A 164 -1.87 26.62 19.05
C SER A 164 -1.35 25.41 19.87
N TRP A 165 -0.05 25.09 19.86
CA TRP A 165 0.54 24.20 20.88
C TRP A 165 1.88 24.66 21.45
N SER A 166 1.99 25.96 21.75
CA SER A 166 3.06 26.55 22.56
C SER A 166 2.64 26.85 24.02
N HIS A 167 1.53 26.28 24.49
CA HIS A 167 1.25 26.27 25.92
C HIS A 167 2.13 25.24 26.64
N ARG A 168 3.24 25.77 27.15
CA ARG A 168 4.08 25.20 28.20
C ARG A 168 3.19 24.66 29.32
N LEU A 169 3.05 23.34 29.41
CA LEU A 169 2.77 22.72 30.69
C LEU A 169 4.05 22.82 31.52
N PRO A 170 4.00 23.34 32.76
CA PRO A 170 5.13 23.29 33.67
C PRO A 170 5.37 21.80 33.97
N ILE A 171 6.45 21.27 33.40
CA ILE A 171 6.96 19.95 33.77
C ILE A 171 7.33 20.08 35.24
N PRO A 172 6.71 19.32 36.16
CA PRO A 172 7.11 19.36 37.55
C PRO A 172 8.56 18.91 37.64
N ASP A 173 9.36 19.74 38.28
CA ASP A 173 10.78 19.52 38.56
C ASP A 173 10.90 18.27 39.42
N ARG A 174 11.02 17.11 38.77
CA ARG A 174 11.26 15.83 39.40
C ARG A 174 12.70 15.46 39.11
N THR A 175 13.55 15.84 40.05
CA THR A 175 14.88 15.31 40.35
C THR A 175 14.80 13.81 40.69
N VAL A 176 14.31 13.00 39.76
CA VAL A 176 14.33 11.55 39.85
C VAL A 176 15.54 11.08 39.05
N ALA A 177 16.49 10.46 39.75
CA ALA A 177 17.69 9.86 39.22
C ALA A 177 17.41 9.15 37.88
N GLN A 178 18.10 9.63 36.83
CA GLN A 178 18.03 9.11 35.48
C GLN A 178 18.60 7.69 35.48
N THR A 179 17.71 6.70 35.41
CA THR A 179 18.10 5.33 35.08
C THR A 179 18.45 5.27 33.59
N PRO A 180 19.60 4.69 33.19
CA PRO A 180 20.07 4.68 31.80
C PRO A 180 19.07 4.04 30.82
N ALA A 181 18.23 3.13 31.29
CA ALA A 181 17.17 2.49 30.51
C ALA A 181 16.11 3.46 29.94
N ARG A 182 15.82 4.60 30.61
CA ARG A 182 14.86 5.60 30.09
C ARG A 182 15.47 6.56 29.07
N ALA A 183 16.79 6.75 29.09
CA ALA A 183 17.51 7.56 28.10
C ALA A 183 17.52 6.87 26.72
N GLU A 184 17.74 5.55 26.69
CA GLU A 184 17.63 4.76 25.45
C GLU A 184 16.22 4.77 24.86
N GLN A 185 15.19 4.72 25.71
CA GLN A 185 13.80 4.71 25.26
C GLN A 185 13.38 6.07 24.66
N ARG A 186 13.91 7.19 25.18
CA ARG A 186 13.71 8.53 24.58
C ARG A 186 14.45 8.69 23.25
N SER A 187 15.68 8.15 23.13
CA SER A 187 16.41 8.10 21.85
C SER A 187 15.65 7.30 20.79
N MET A 188 14.96 6.24 21.17
CA MET A 188 14.20 5.44 20.20
C MET A 188 12.98 6.20 19.64
N TYR A 189 12.34 7.05 20.44
CA TYR A 189 11.18 7.85 19.99
C TYR A 189 11.59 9.04 19.11
N SER A 190 12.76 9.65 19.32
CA SER A 190 13.27 10.69 18.41
C SER A 190 13.57 10.14 17.02
N ASP A 191 14.15 8.94 16.93
CA ASP A 191 14.47 8.27 15.66
C ASP A 191 13.19 8.02 14.81
N ILE A 192 12.08 7.66 15.44
CA ILE A 192 10.81 7.41 14.74
C ILE A 192 10.24 8.70 14.13
N LYS A 193 10.37 9.83 14.83
CA LYS A 193 9.89 11.13 14.36
C LYS A 193 10.69 11.64 13.15
N GLU A 194 11.99 11.36 13.09
CA GLU A 194 12.81 11.66 11.92
C GLU A 194 12.36 10.87 10.69
N ILE A 195 12.11 9.56 10.83
CA ILE A 195 11.65 8.69 9.72
C ILE A 195 10.35 9.21 9.08
N ASP A 196 9.39 9.65 9.89
CA ASP A 196 8.12 10.19 9.37
C ASP A 196 8.29 11.55 8.68
N THR A 197 9.27 12.34 9.11
CA THR A 197 9.61 13.63 8.48
C THR A 197 10.21 13.39 7.09
N ASP A 198 11.06 12.38 6.96
CA ASP A 198 11.70 11.98 5.70
C ASP A 198 10.68 11.51 4.66
N ARG A 199 9.69 10.72 5.08
CA ARG A 199 8.58 10.29 4.19
C ARG A 199 7.72 11.46 3.71
N ARG A 200 7.57 12.52 4.50
CA ARG A 200 6.86 13.73 4.08
C ARG A 200 7.69 14.51 3.07
N LEU A 201 8.99 14.63 3.29
CA LEU A 201 9.92 15.29 2.35
C LEU A 201 9.92 14.60 0.98
N GLY A 202 10.08 13.27 0.94
CA GLY A 202 10.05 12.53 -0.32
C GLY A 202 8.74 12.71 -1.11
N ARG A 203 7.59 12.71 -0.41
CA ARG A 203 6.28 12.95 -1.03
C ARG A 203 6.10 14.40 -1.50
N ARG A 204 6.63 15.37 -0.75
CA ARG A 204 6.57 16.79 -1.12
C ARG A 204 7.40 17.05 -2.38
N LEU A 205 8.65 16.59 -2.39
CA LEU A 205 9.53 16.70 -3.56
C LEU A 205 8.91 16.08 -4.81
N TRP A 206 8.25 14.92 -4.68
CA TRP A 206 7.60 14.28 -5.81
C TRP A 206 6.40 15.10 -6.35
N ARG A 207 5.59 15.68 -5.45
CA ARG A 207 4.49 16.57 -5.85
C ARG A 207 5.00 17.81 -6.55
N ASP A 208 6.01 18.46 -5.97
CA ASP A 208 6.60 19.68 -6.52
C ASP A 208 7.21 19.41 -7.91
N LEU A 209 7.90 18.29 -8.10
CA LEU A 209 8.48 17.89 -9.39
C LEU A 209 7.39 17.61 -10.45
N LYS A 210 6.26 17.03 -10.04
CA LYS A 210 5.09 16.81 -10.92
C LYS A 210 4.42 18.13 -11.32
N ILE A 211 4.39 19.11 -10.42
CA ILE A 211 3.89 20.46 -10.71
C ILE A 211 4.82 21.15 -11.71
N LEU A 212 6.14 21.15 -11.46
CA LEU A 212 7.11 21.71 -12.40
C LEU A 212 6.97 21.12 -13.79
N ARG A 213 6.81 19.79 -13.88
CA ARG A 213 6.70 19.11 -15.17
C ARG A 213 5.48 19.60 -15.95
N ARG A 214 4.32 19.71 -15.29
CA ARG A 214 3.11 20.25 -15.92
C ARG A 214 3.34 21.67 -16.39
N SER A 215 3.92 22.52 -15.54
CA SER A 215 4.28 23.89 -15.91
C SER A 215 5.23 23.93 -17.12
N SER A 216 6.27 23.10 -17.16
CA SER A 216 7.20 23.04 -18.29
C SER A 216 6.53 22.59 -19.59
N GLU A 217 5.54 21.70 -19.52
CA GLU A 217 4.78 21.25 -20.68
C GLU A 217 3.89 22.38 -21.24
N PHE A 218 3.36 23.25 -20.37
CA PHE A 218 2.67 24.47 -20.79
C PHE A 218 3.64 25.47 -21.42
N LEU A 219 4.81 25.71 -20.81
CA LEU A 219 5.84 26.63 -21.31
C LEU A 219 6.44 26.16 -22.65
N SER A 220 6.52 24.85 -22.90
CA SER A 220 7.00 24.33 -24.19
C SER A 220 6.00 24.52 -25.34
N ARG A 221 4.74 24.83 -25.04
CA ARG A 221 3.69 25.05 -26.07
C ARG A 221 3.41 26.52 -26.35
N SER A 222 3.81 27.42 -25.46
CA SER A 222 3.52 28.86 -25.54
C SER A 222 4.77 29.65 -25.18
N ASP A 223 5.21 30.58 -26.04
CA ASP A 223 6.33 31.49 -25.73
C ASP A 223 6.03 32.27 -24.44
N PRO A 224 6.69 31.95 -23.31
CA PRO A 224 6.29 32.50 -22.03
C PRO A 224 7.04 33.80 -21.71
N PRO A 225 6.44 34.73 -20.96
CA PRO A 225 7.10 35.96 -20.52
C PRO A 225 8.31 35.65 -19.60
N ASP A 226 9.32 36.53 -19.62
CA ASP A 226 10.59 36.33 -18.90
C ASP A 226 10.44 36.11 -17.37
N THR A 227 9.35 36.58 -16.76
CA THR A 227 9.06 36.45 -15.33
C THR A 227 8.83 34.99 -14.90
N GLU A 228 8.15 34.18 -15.69
CA GLU A 228 7.90 32.76 -15.37
C GLU A 228 9.19 31.91 -15.49
N ARG A 229 10.19 32.41 -16.24
CA ARG A 229 11.47 31.72 -16.49
C ARG A 229 12.40 31.74 -15.29
N VAL A 230 12.47 32.88 -14.58
CA VAL A 230 13.27 33.05 -13.35
C VAL A 230 12.73 32.17 -12.23
N ASP A 231 11.41 32.04 -12.15
CA ASP A 231 10.76 31.16 -11.17
C ASP A 231 11.01 29.68 -11.46
N PHE A 232 11.19 29.29 -12.73
CA PHE A 232 11.50 27.91 -13.09
C PHE A 232 12.87 27.45 -12.59
N VAL A 233 13.92 28.26 -12.81
CA VAL A 233 15.27 27.98 -12.30
C VAL A 233 15.29 27.98 -10.77
N ARG A 234 14.57 28.91 -10.15
CA ARG A 234 14.40 28.96 -8.69
C ARG A 234 13.67 27.73 -8.15
N GLN A 235 12.68 27.21 -8.87
CA GLN A 235 11.95 25.99 -8.54
C GLN A 235 12.80 24.73 -8.69
N ILE A 236 13.60 24.62 -9.76
CA ILE A 236 14.60 23.55 -9.93
C ILE A 236 15.58 23.57 -8.74
N ARG A 237 16.13 24.75 -8.40
CA ARG A 237 17.00 24.92 -7.23
C ARG A 237 16.34 24.60 -5.89
N ARG A 238 15.00 24.67 -5.79
CA ARG A 238 14.23 24.27 -4.60
C ARG A 238 13.90 22.78 -4.56
N LEU A 239 13.91 22.09 -5.69
CA LEU A 239 13.74 20.63 -5.77
C LEU A 239 15.04 19.86 -5.53
N LEU A 240 16.15 20.49 -5.88
CA LEU A 240 17.50 19.95 -5.74
C LEU A 240 18.18 20.07 -4.36
N PRO A 241 17.72 20.81 -3.32
CA PRO A 241 18.33 20.83 -1.99
C PRO A 241 18.29 19.48 -1.26
N ALA A 242 17.75 18.43 -1.90
CA ALA A 242 18.03 17.06 -1.50
C ALA A 242 19.51 16.67 -1.71
N GLU A 243 20.30 17.48 -2.43
CA GLU A 243 21.76 17.40 -2.43
C GLU A 243 22.29 17.49 -1.00
N GLY A 244 23.09 16.50 -0.60
CA GLY A 244 23.58 16.38 0.78
C GLY A 244 22.60 15.68 1.74
N TRP A 245 21.28 15.85 1.60
CA TRP A 245 20.34 15.21 2.55
C TRP A 245 20.41 13.67 2.56
N LEU A 246 20.50 13.03 1.38
CA LEU A 246 20.70 11.58 1.30
C LEU A 246 22.03 11.13 1.92
N THR A 247 23.05 11.95 1.75
CA THR A 247 24.41 11.72 2.24
C THR A 247 24.47 11.87 3.77
N ASP A 248 23.81 12.89 4.32
CA ASP A 248 23.61 13.09 5.75
C ASP A 248 22.84 11.93 6.36
N ARG A 249 21.76 11.48 5.70
CA ARG A 249 20.97 10.33 6.17
C ARG A 249 21.80 9.04 6.18
N LEU A 250 22.64 8.83 5.15
CA LEU A 250 23.58 7.72 5.15
C LEU A 250 24.65 7.83 6.24
N ALA A 251 25.15 9.03 6.52
CA ALA A 251 26.09 9.27 7.60
C ALA A 251 25.46 8.93 8.97
N GLN A 252 24.20 9.31 9.20
CA GLN A 252 23.43 8.92 10.38
C GLN A 252 23.28 7.40 10.48
N LEU A 253 22.93 6.73 9.37
CA LEU A 253 22.78 5.28 9.32
C LEU A 253 24.09 4.55 9.62
N ARG A 254 25.24 5.08 9.13
CA ARG A 254 26.58 4.58 9.48
C ARG A 254 26.89 4.76 10.95
N ALA A 255 26.62 5.94 11.50
CA ALA A 255 26.83 6.20 12.93
C ALA A 255 26.02 5.23 13.79
N LYS A 256 24.77 4.94 13.38
CA LYS A 256 23.91 3.96 14.05
C LYS A 256 24.45 2.53 13.93
N ALA A 257 24.84 2.10 12.73
CA ALA A 257 25.45 0.79 12.51
C ALA A 257 26.75 0.61 13.33
N TYR A 258 27.59 1.64 13.37
CA TYR A 258 28.81 1.66 14.18
C TYR A 258 28.53 1.52 15.68
N ARG A 259 27.55 2.26 16.21
CA ARG A 259 27.13 2.14 17.62
C ARG A 259 26.65 0.73 17.95
N ILE A 260 25.82 0.15 17.09
CA ILE A 260 25.32 -1.23 17.24
C ILE A 260 26.49 -2.22 17.24
N ARG A 261 27.43 -2.08 16.31
CA ARG A 261 28.63 -2.92 16.25
C ARG A 261 29.48 -2.81 17.50
N LYS A 262 29.72 -1.57 18.00
CA LYS A 262 30.49 -1.35 19.22
C LYS A 262 29.83 -2.01 20.44
N GLY A 263 28.50 -1.89 20.55
CA GLY A 263 27.72 -2.57 21.59
C GLY A 263 27.80 -4.09 21.50
N HIS A 264 27.75 -4.65 20.29
CA HIS A 264 27.95 -6.08 20.07
C HIS A 264 29.35 -6.58 20.42
N VAL A 265 30.40 -5.81 20.10
CA VAL A 265 31.79 -6.17 20.44
C VAL A 265 31.98 -6.15 21.95
N ALA A 266 31.51 -5.12 22.65
CA ALA A 266 31.56 -5.06 24.10
C ALA A 266 30.85 -6.28 24.74
N LYS A 267 29.68 -6.64 24.21
CA LYS A 267 28.94 -7.81 24.69
C LYS A 267 29.62 -9.14 24.36
N LEU A 268 30.30 -9.23 23.22
CA LEU A 268 31.12 -10.39 22.86
C LEU A 268 32.26 -10.60 23.86
N GLU A 269 32.88 -9.51 24.32
CA GLU A 269 33.92 -9.55 25.34
C GLU A 269 33.36 -9.99 26.71
N GLU A 270 32.19 -9.47 27.11
CA GLU A 270 31.49 -9.89 28.33
C GLU A 270 31.04 -11.35 28.27
N THR A 271 30.48 -11.80 27.15
CA THR A 271 30.01 -13.19 27.01
C THR A 271 31.16 -14.18 26.88
N LYS A 272 32.36 -13.74 26.46
CA LYS A 272 33.55 -14.58 26.38
C LYS A 272 33.94 -15.11 27.76
N THR A 273 33.97 -14.24 28.78
CA THR A 273 34.31 -14.64 30.16
C THR A 273 33.26 -15.59 30.75
N LEU A 274 31.98 -15.35 30.47
CA LEU A 274 30.89 -16.26 30.87
C LEU A 274 30.95 -17.62 30.15
N CYS A 275 31.32 -17.61 28.86
CA CYS A 275 31.44 -18.84 28.07
C CYS A 275 32.54 -19.78 28.59
N GLU A 276 33.56 -19.27 29.27
CA GLU A 276 34.62 -20.07 29.89
C GLU A 276 34.07 -20.96 31.03
N GLN A 277 33.00 -20.52 31.70
CA GLN A 277 32.36 -21.26 32.78
C GLN A 277 31.28 -22.25 32.29
N LEU A 278 30.81 -22.09 31.05
CA LEU A 278 29.76 -22.95 30.49
C LEU A 278 30.27 -24.33 30.04
N PRO A 279 29.42 -25.38 30.14
CA PRO A 279 29.73 -26.70 29.60
C PRO A 279 29.92 -26.67 28.07
N SER A 280 30.73 -27.60 27.56
CA SER A 280 31.20 -27.61 26.15
C SER A 280 30.09 -27.59 25.10
N SER A 281 28.95 -28.23 25.38
CA SER A 281 27.77 -28.26 24.50
C SER A 281 27.09 -26.89 24.38
N ALA A 282 26.91 -26.17 25.49
CA ALA A 282 26.33 -24.83 25.51
C ALA A 282 27.28 -23.81 24.86
N ARG A 283 28.59 -23.91 25.14
CA ARG A 283 29.63 -23.08 24.51
C ARG A 283 29.62 -23.20 22.99
N LYS A 284 29.47 -24.41 22.46
CA LYS A 284 29.41 -24.64 21.01
C LYS A 284 28.19 -23.95 20.37
N ARG A 285 27.00 -24.05 20.97
CA ARG A 285 25.79 -23.36 20.49
C ARG A 285 25.94 -21.84 20.54
N ALA A 286 26.36 -21.30 21.68
CA ALA A 286 26.60 -19.85 21.83
C ALA A 286 27.61 -19.33 20.79
N SER A 287 28.70 -20.07 20.54
CA SER A 287 29.69 -19.69 19.51
C SER A 287 29.11 -19.69 18.09
N GLN A 288 28.18 -20.60 17.77
CA GLN A 288 27.52 -20.67 16.47
C GLN A 288 26.56 -19.50 16.29
N ASP A 289 25.78 -19.17 17.32
CA ASP A 289 24.85 -18.04 17.31
C ASP A 289 25.58 -16.70 17.18
N LEU A 290 26.69 -16.54 17.91
CA LEU A 290 27.56 -15.35 17.79
C LEU A 290 28.16 -15.22 16.39
N ARG A 291 28.65 -16.32 15.79
CA ARG A 291 29.16 -16.32 14.41
C ARG A 291 28.05 -16.01 13.39
N ALA A 292 26.82 -16.43 13.64
CA ALA A 292 25.69 -16.12 12.77
C ALA A 292 25.32 -14.63 12.85
N ALA A 293 25.21 -14.09 14.07
CA ALA A 293 24.94 -12.66 14.29
C ALA A 293 26.04 -11.76 13.70
N TYR A 294 27.31 -12.14 13.86
CA TYR A 294 28.43 -11.40 13.29
C TYR A 294 28.40 -11.42 11.75
N ARG A 295 28.11 -12.58 11.14
CA ARG A 295 27.93 -12.68 9.67
C ARG A 295 26.78 -11.81 9.16
N GLU A 296 25.68 -11.71 9.92
CA GLU A 296 24.58 -10.81 9.58
C GLU A 296 25.03 -9.34 9.60
N MET A 297 25.78 -8.92 10.63
CA MET A 297 26.30 -7.55 10.73
C MET A 297 27.28 -7.21 9.62
N VAL A 298 28.24 -8.09 9.31
CA VAL A 298 29.18 -7.89 8.18
C VAL A 298 28.40 -7.77 6.87
N GLY A 299 27.34 -8.56 6.69
CA GLY A 299 26.45 -8.46 5.54
C GLY A 299 25.69 -7.14 5.46
N ILE A 300 25.37 -6.51 6.59
CA ILE A 300 24.76 -5.17 6.63
C ILE A 300 25.80 -4.10 6.28
N ASP A 301 27.01 -4.15 6.83
CA ASP A 301 28.08 -3.19 6.53
C ASP A 301 28.40 -3.17 5.03
N GLN A 302 28.53 -4.33 4.39
CA GLN A 302 28.73 -4.43 2.94
C GLN A 302 27.54 -3.89 2.12
N ARG A 303 26.31 -3.98 2.65
CA ARG A 303 25.12 -3.38 2.00
C ARG A 303 25.15 -1.86 2.14
N LEU A 304 25.52 -1.35 3.31
CA LEU A 304 25.66 0.09 3.56
C LEU A 304 26.74 0.71 2.67
N GLU A 305 27.87 0.02 2.47
CA GLU A 305 28.93 0.48 1.58
C GLU A 305 28.48 0.52 0.11
N ARG A 306 27.80 -0.52 -0.38
CA ARG A 306 27.23 -0.52 -1.74
C ARG A 306 26.20 0.59 -1.94
N LEU A 307 25.35 0.77 -0.92
CA LEU A 307 24.33 1.81 -0.92
C LEU A 307 24.96 3.21 -0.93
N ASP A 308 26.06 3.42 -0.21
CA ASP A 308 26.79 4.68 -0.22
C ASP A 308 27.40 5.00 -1.58
N ARG A 309 28.04 4.02 -2.23
CA ARG A 309 28.55 4.19 -3.59
C ARG A 309 27.40 4.56 -4.55
N SER A 310 26.25 3.90 -4.41
CA SER A 310 25.06 4.26 -5.20
C SER A 310 24.63 5.69 -4.93
N VAL A 311 24.46 6.11 -3.66
CA VAL A 311 24.03 7.47 -3.32
C VAL A 311 25.03 8.52 -3.81
N ALA A 312 26.33 8.29 -3.67
CA ALA A 312 27.36 9.20 -4.18
C ALA A 312 27.29 9.36 -5.71
N GLU A 313 27.09 8.25 -6.45
CA GLU A 313 26.84 8.31 -7.89
C GLU A 313 25.57 9.08 -8.24
N PHE A 314 24.50 8.90 -7.46
CA PHE A 314 23.24 9.62 -7.65
C PHE A 314 23.39 11.11 -7.40
N GLU A 315 24.06 11.50 -6.32
CA GLU A 315 24.34 12.90 -6.00
C GLU A 315 25.15 13.56 -7.12
N LYS A 316 26.16 12.86 -7.66
CA LYS A 316 26.92 13.33 -8.82
C LYS A 316 26.03 13.52 -10.06
N ARG A 317 25.10 12.60 -10.33
CA ARG A 317 24.15 12.71 -11.46
C ARG A 317 23.19 13.87 -11.27
N ILE A 318 22.73 14.11 -10.04
CA ILE A 318 21.86 15.24 -9.69
C ILE A 318 22.60 16.56 -9.93
N ARG A 319 23.86 16.68 -9.48
CA ARG A 319 24.72 17.84 -9.75
C ARG A 319 24.87 18.13 -11.25
N LEU A 320 25.17 17.10 -12.02
CA LEU A 320 25.34 17.23 -13.47
C LEU A 320 24.05 17.67 -14.16
N LEU A 321 22.91 17.04 -13.86
CA LEU A 321 21.62 17.44 -14.43
C LEU A 321 21.22 18.86 -14.03
N THR A 322 21.55 19.27 -12.81
CA THR A 322 21.32 20.65 -12.35
C THR A 322 22.11 21.64 -13.19
N ALA A 323 23.40 21.40 -13.35
CA ALA A 323 24.27 22.26 -14.16
C ALA A 323 23.82 22.28 -15.63
N GLU A 324 23.41 21.14 -16.19
CA GLU A 324 22.84 21.06 -17.54
C GLU A 324 21.52 21.83 -17.67
N ALA A 325 20.63 21.71 -16.69
CA ALA A 325 19.35 22.42 -16.67
C ALA A 325 19.54 23.93 -16.56
N GLU A 326 20.49 24.38 -15.73
CA GLU A 326 20.83 25.80 -15.63
C GLU A 326 21.42 26.34 -16.94
N ARG A 327 22.28 25.56 -17.63
CA ARG A 327 22.83 25.95 -18.94
C ARG A 327 21.75 26.01 -20.01
N ALA A 328 20.90 24.99 -20.11
CA ALA A 328 19.80 24.93 -21.06
C ALA A 328 18.80 26.08 -20.84
N ALA A 329 18.49 26.41 -19.58
CA ALA A 329 17.64 27.54 -19.24
C ALA A 329 18.25 28.88 -19.66
N ARG A 330 19.57 29.07 -19.53
CA ARG A 330 20.27 30.28 -20.01
C ARG A 330 20.33 30.39 -21.53
N GLN A 331 20.33 29.27 -22.24
CA GLN A 331 20.39 29.20 -23.71
C GLN A 331 18.99 29.21 -24.36
N TYR A 332 17.92 29.29 -23.57
CA TYR A 332 16.53 29.26 -24.06
C TYR A 332 16.17 27.95 -24.80
N GLU A 333 16.84 26.84 -24.47
CA GLU A 333 16.58 25.52 -25.07
C GLU A 333 15.48 24.76 -24.31
N TYR A 334 14.20 25.17 -24.45
CA TYR A 334 13.09 24.63 -23.65
C TYR A 334 12.84 23.13 -23.82
N GLN A 335 12.98 22.59 -25.04
CA GLN A 335 12.84 21.15 -25.28
C GLN A 335 13.86 20.34 -24.47
N LYS A 336 15.09 20.85 -24.36
CA LYS A 336 16.14 20.22 -23.58
C LYS A 336 15.85 20.29 -22.08
N VAL A 337 15.27 21.38 -21.61
CA VAL A 337 14.81 21.51 -20.21
C VAL A 337 13.73 20.46 -19.91
N GLU A 338 12.76 20.26 -20.80
CA GLU A 338 11.73 19.22 -20.61
C GLU A 338 12.35 17.81 -20.51
N ASP A 339 13.32 17.50 -21.37
CA ASP A 339 14.03 16.23 -21.33
C ASP A 339 14.86 16.04 -20.06
N LEU A 340 15.50 17.10 -19.58
CA LEU A 340 16.24 17.11 -18.32
C LEU A 340 15.30 16.88 -17.12
N LEU A 341 14.09 17.44 -17.14
CA LEU A 341 13.08 17.18 -16.11
C LEU A 341 12.58 15.73 -16.13
N LYS A 342 12.37 15.15 -17.31
CA LYS A 342 12.04 13.72 -17.43
C LYS A 342 13.14 12.84 -16.86
N ARG A 343 14.41 13.19 -17.09
CA ARG A 343 15.57 12.50 -16.48
C ARG A 343 15.59 12.67 -14.96
N ALA A 344 15.37 13.89 -14.46
CA ALA A 344 15.27 14.17 -13.03
C ALA A 344 14.14 13.37 -12.36
N GLU A 345 12.98 13.24 -13.00
CA GLU A 345 11.87 12.41 -12.50
C GLU A 345 12.27 10.94 -12.35
N ARG A 346 12.96 10.38 -13.35
CA ARG A 346 13.47 8.99 -13.30
C ARG A 346 14.47 8.81 -12.15
N LEU A 347 15.37 9.77 -11.96
CA LEU A 347 16.29 9.75 -10.83
C LEU A 347 15.55 9.84 -9.50
N GLN A 348 14.51 10.67 -9.39
CA GLN A 348 13.75 10.80 -8.16
C GLN A 348 12.98 9.52 -7.80
N LYS A 349 12.47 8.79 -8.81
CA LYS A 349 11.90 7.45 -8.61
C LYS A 349 12.97 6.47 -8.07
N HIS A 350 14.19 6.57 -8.57
CA HIS A 350 15.29 5.78 -8.06
C HIS A 350 15.68 6.16 -6.62
N ASN A 351 15.74 7.46 -6.29
CA ASN A 351 15.97 7.94 -4.92
C ASN A 351 14.92 7.42 -3.95
N ALA A 352 13.65 7.45 -4.34
CA ALA A 352 12.57 6.88 -3.53
C ALA A 352 12.76 5.37 -3.29
N HIS A 353 13.29 4.65 -4.28
CA HIS A 353 13.64 3.24 -4.11
C HIS A 353 14.81 3.03 -3.14
N LEU A 354 15.87 3.83 -3.25
CA LEU A 354 17.02 3.79 -2.33
C LEU A 354 16.60 4.09 -0.88
N LEU A 355 15.73 5.08 -0.68
CA LEU A 355 15.16 5.38 0.64
C LEU A 355 14.42 4.19 1.23
N LYS A 356 13.64 3.47 0.42
CA LYS A 356 12.96 2.25 0.87
C LYS A 356 13.96 1.14 1.26
N ILE A 357 15.11 1.05 0.59
CA ILE A 357 16.19 0.12 0.95
C ILE A 357 16.85 0.54 2.27
N ILE A 358 17.10 1.85 2.45
CA ILE A 358 17.60 2.44 3.69
C ILE A 358 16.68 2.10 4.85
N GLU A 359 15.37 2.39 4.73
CA GLU A 359 14.37 2.11 5.77
C GLU A 359 14.38 0.63 6.16
N ARG A 360 14.38 -0.28 5.19
CA ARG A 360 14.43 -1.73 5.44
C ARG A 360 15.71 -2.16 6.14
N THR A 361 16.83 -1.49 5.86
CA THR A 361 18.13 -1.79 6.47
C THR A 361 18.18 -1.26 7.90
N GLU A 362 17.64 -0.07 8.13
CA GLU A 362 17.47 0.51 9.46
C GLU A 362 16.55 -0.33 10.35
N GLU A 363 15.44 -0.83 9.82
CA GLU A 363 14.55 -1.76 10.55
C GLU A 363 15.27 -3.04 10.96
N LYS A 364 16.09 -3.61 10.07
CA LYS A 364 16.89 -4.81 10.37
C LYS A 364 17.92 -4.54 11.46
N LEU A 365 18.64 -3.42 11.37
CA LEU A 365 19.58 -2.98 12.40
C LEU A 365 18.88 -2.79 13.75
N THR A 366 17.71 -2.16 13.75
CA THR A 366 16.93 -1.94 14.98
C THR A 366 16.43 -3.24 15.58
N ARG A 367 16.00 -4.21 14.76
CA ARG A 367 15.62 -5.55 15.22
C ARG A 367 16.81 -6.31 15.79
N ALA A 368 17.98 -6.23 15.15
CA ALA A 368 19.21 -6.83 15.66
C ALA A 368 19.58 -6.22 17.02
N ALA A 369 19.58 -4.88 17.13
CA ALA A 369 19.84 -4.19 18.39
C ALA A 369 18.87 -4.60 19.51
N ARG A 370 17.57 -4.72 19.21
CA ARG A 370 16.57 -5.18 20.19
C ARG A 370 16.82 -6.61 20.66
N LYS A 371 17.16 -7.53 19.76
CA LYS A 371 17.50 -8.91 20.14
C LYS A 371 18.70 -8.94 21.09
N VAL A 372 19.71 -8.12 20.83
CA VAL A 372 20.90 -8.00 21.68
C VAL A 372 20.55 -7.46 23.06
N ALA A 373 19.71 -6.43 23.12
CA ALA A 373 19.27 -5.84 24.38
C ALA A 373 18.47 -6.86 25.21
N LEU A 374 17.56 -7.61 24.59
CA LEU A 374 16.79 -8.67 25.27
C LEU A 374 17.69 -9.77 25.82
N GLN A 375 18.59 -10.29 25.00
CA GLN A 375 19.57 -11.28 25.43
C GLN A 375 20.49 -10.75 26.53
N ALA A 376 20.73 -9.43 26.62
CA ALA A 376 21.58 -8.85 27.66
C ALA A 376 20.84 -8.83 29.01
N GLN A 377 19.54 -8.50 28.98
CA GLN A 377 18.70 -8.55 30.16
C GLN A 377 18.55 -9.97 30.71
N GLU A 378 18.43 -10.98 29.84
CA GLU A 378 18.37 -12.39 30.25
C GLU A 378 19.64 -12.83 30.98
N VAL A 379 20.82 -12.49 30.43
CA VAL A 379 22.12 -12.82 31.04
C VAL A 379 22.32 -12.09 32.38
N SER A 380 21.84 -10.86 32.53
CA SER A 380 21.94 -10.13 33.81
C SER A 380 20.99 -10.64 34.91
N ARG A 381 19.97 -11.43 34.54
CA ARG A 381 18.96 -11.97 35.47
C ARG A 381 19.26 -13.40 35.91
N ALA A 382 20.02 -14.14 35.10
CA ALA A 382 20.57 -15.44 35.46
C ALA A 382 21.81 -15.23 36.33
#